data_AF-A0A9X2NWL8-F1
#
_entry.id   AF-A0A9X2NWL8-F1
#
_cell.length_a   1.000
_cell.length_b   1.000
_cell.length_c   1.000
_cell.angle_alpha   90.00
_cell.angle_beta   90.00
_cell.angle_gamma   90.00
#
_symmetry.space_group_name_H-M   'P 1'
#
loop_
_entity.id
_entity.type
_entity.pdbx_description
1 polymer ?
#
loop_
_entity_poly.entity_id
_entity_poly.type
_entity_poly.pdbx_seq_one_letter_code
_entity_poly.pdbx_strand_id
1 'polypeptide(L)' 'MSPKEIIDRQIVMEIKRMLISTDLSAKEIADRFHFDSTSYMGRYFRRHTGMTPTEFREQ' A
#
# COMPACT_ATOMS: atom_id res chain seq x y z
N MET A 1 14.34 6.50 -14.08
CA MET A 1 13.89 5.96 -12.78
C MET A 1 14.66 6.68 -11.69
N SER A 2 14.00 7.49 -10.88
CA SER A 2 14.62 8.21 -9.77
C SER A 2 14.76 7.29 -8.54
N PRO A 3 15.66 7.60 -7.59
CA PRO A 3 15.76 6.86 -6.33
C PRO A 3 14.42 6.76 -5.59
N LYS A 4 13.62 7.84 -5.66
CA LYS A 4 12.27 7.87 -5.09
C LYS A 4 11.35 6.84 -5.73
N GLU A 5 11.35 6.72 -7.06
CA GLU A 5 10.48 5.75 -7.76
C GLU A 5 10.84 4.30 -7.41
N ILE A 6 12.11 4.01 -7.11
CA ILE A 6 12.55 2.69 -6.66
C ILE A 6 11.99 2.39 -5.27
N ILE A 7 12.12 3.35 -4.34
CA ILE A 7 11.57 3.23 -2.99
C ILE A 7 10.05 3.07 -3.06
N ASP A 8 9.39 3.92 -3.84
CA ASP A 8 7.93 3.90 -3.96
C ASP A 8 7.44 2.53 -4.47
N ARG A 9 8.14 1.97 -5.46
CA ARG A 9 7.84 0.63 -6.00
C ARG A 9 8.05 -0.47 -4.96
N GLN A 10 9.11 -0.42 -4.15
CA GLN A 10 9.35 -1.40 -3.09
C GLN A 10 8.26 -1.35 -2.01
N ILE A 11 7.90 -0.15 -1.56
CA ILE A 11 6.82 0.06 -0.59
C ILE A 11 5.51 -0.53 -1.12
N VAL A 12 5.15 -0.22 -2.37
CA VAL A 12 3.91 -0.71 -2.98
C VAL A 12 3.91 -2.23 -3.13
N MET A 13 5.05 -2.84 -3.50
CA MET A 13 5.15 -4.31 -3.57
C MET A 13 4.95 -4.97 -2.21
N GLU A 14 5.52 -4.40 -1.16
CA GLU A 14 5.35 -4.95 0.19
C GLU A 14 3.92 -4.76 0.70
N ILE A 15 3.28 -3.61 0.44
CA ILE A 15 1.84 -3.41 0.74
C ILE A 15 1.00 -4.46 0.02
N LYS A 16 1.23 -4.72 -1.28
CA LYS A 16 0.53 -5.78 -2.02
C LYS A 16 0.70 -7.14 -1.37
N ARG A 17 1.95 -7.48 -0.99
CA ARG A 17 2.25 -8.74 -0.30
C ARG A 17 1.47 -8.86 1.00
N MET A 18 1.45 -7.82 1.82
CA MET A 18 0.73 -7.83 3.10
C MET A 18 -0.79 -7.93 2.89
N LEU A 19 -1.33 -7.29 1.87
CA LEU A 19 -2.76 -7.36 1.54
C LEU A 19 -3.22 -8.79 1.22
N ILE A 20 -2.36 -9.59 0.59
CA ILE A 20 -2.65 -10.97 0.15
C ILE A 20 -2.26 -12.02 1.20
N SER A 21 -1.14 -11.82 1.91
CA SER A 21 -0.56 -12.84 2.79
C SER A 21 -0.96 -12.70 4.26
N THR A 22 -1.72 -11.67 4.62
CA THR A 22 -2.12 -11.39 6.00
C THR A 22 -3.55 -10.87 6.09
N ASP A 23 -4.19 -11.09 7.24
CA ASP A 23 -5.51 -10.54 7.57
C ASP A 23 -5.46 -9.11 8.15
N LEU A 24 -4.29 -8.45 8.08
CA LEU A 24 -4.12 -7.11 8.63
C LEU A 24 -5.08 -6.12 7.98
N SER A 25 -5.73 -5.29 8.78
CA SER A 25 -6.56 -4.20 8.28
C SER A 25 -5.71 -3.19 7.51
N ALA A 26 -6.35 -2.41 6.62
CA ALA A 26 -5.68 -1.31 5.93
C ALA A 26 -5.07 -0.29 6.90
N LYS A 27 -5.63 -0.16 8.11
CA LYS A 27 -5.09 0.68 9.19
C LYS A 27 -3.77 0.13 9.72
N GLU A 28 -3.72 -1.15 10.08
CA GLU A 28 -2.48 -1.78 10.58
C GLU A 28 -1.37 -1.75 9.53
N ILE A 29 -1.71 -1.92 8.25
CA ILE A 29 -0.75 -1.77 7.15
C ILE A 29 -0.26 -0.31 7.08
N ALA A 30 -1.15 0.67 7.14
CA ALA A 30 -0.77 2.09 7.13
C ALA A 30 0.19 2.45 8.28
N ASP A 31 -0.11 1.96 9.49
CA ASP A 31 0.71 2.18 10.68
C ASP A 31 2.10 1.56 10.52
N ARG A 32 2.20 0.37 9.91
CA ARG A 32 3.48 -0.34 9.69
C ARG A 32 4.42 0.37 8.71
N PHE A 33 3.86 1.10 7.75
CA PHE A 33 4.61 1.92 6.81
C PHE A 33 4.72 3.39 7.23
N HIS A 34 4.31 3.72 8.47
CA HIS A 34 4.36 5.07 9.03
C HIS A 34 3.60 6.11 8.19
N PHE A 35 2.48 5.73 7.58
CA PHE A 35 1.61 6.70 6.93
C PHE A 35 0.76 7.44 7.97
N ASP A 36 0.65 8.77 7.81
CA ASP A 36 -0.14 9.62 8.71
C ASP A 36 -1.63 9.22 8.80
N SER A 37 -2.15 8.55 7.78
CA SER A 37 -3.50 8.01 7.78
C SER A 37 -3.69 6.87 6.78
N THR A 38 -4.66 6.00 7.06
CA THR A 38 -5.12 4.97 6.12
C THR A 38 -5.59 5.57 4.80
N SER A 39 -6.23 6.74 4.81
CA SER A 39 -6.67 7.44 3.60
C SER A 39 -5.49 7.93 2.74
N TYR A 40 -4.41 8.39 3.38
CA TYR A 40 -3.20 8.77 2.66
C TYR A 40 -2.50 7.55 2.06
N MET A 41 -2.34 6.47 2.82
CA MET A 41 -1.82 5.19 2.31
C MET A 41 -2.69 4.68 1.15
N GLY A 42 -4.01 4.76 1.25
CA GLY A 42 -4.93 4.32 0.19
C GLY A 42 -4.78 5.13 -1.10
N ARG A 43 -4.66 6.46 -1.01
CA ARG A 43 -4.38 7.33 -2.17
C ARG A 43 -3.01 7.04 -2.76
N TYR A 44 -2.01 6.86 -1.91
CA TYR A 44 -0.65 6.50 -2.32
C TYR A 44 -0.65 5.17 -3.08
N PHE A 45 -1.28 4.13 -2.55
CA PHE A 45 -1.39 2.82 -3.19
C PHE A 45 -2.15 2.89 -4.51
N ARG A 46 -3.29 3.60 -4.55
CA ARG A 46 -4.08 3.80 -5.78
C ARG A 46 -3.30 4.53 -6.87
N ARG A 47 -2.50 5.54 -6.51
CA ARG A 47 -1.65 6.26 -7.48
C ARG A 47 -0.65 5.33 -8.17
N HIS A 48 -0.17 4.30 -7.49
CA HIS A 48 0.84 3.38 -8.04
C HIS A 48 0.24 2.11 -8.66
N THR A 49 -0.97 1.71 -8.28
CA THR A 49 -1.57 0.43 -8.70
C THR A 49 -2.83 0.59 -9.53
N GLY A 50 -3.45 1.77 -9.54
CA GLY A 50 -4.74 2.04 -10.17
C GLY A 50 -5.97 1.69 -9.33
N MET A 51 -5.78 1.02 -8.19
CA MET A 51 -6.86 0.44 -7.37
C MET A 51 -6.60 0.69 -5.88
N THR A 52 -7.66 0.69 -5.08
CA THR A 52 -7.56 0.84 -3.62
C THR A 52 -7.05 -0.45 -2.97
N PRO A 53 -6.48 -0.36 -1.76
CA PRO A 53 -6.05 -1.55 -1.00
C PRO A 53 -7.16 -2.58 -0.79
N THR A 54 -8.40 -2.11 -0.57
CA THR A 54 -9.58 -2.97 -0.40
C THR A 54 -9.95 -3.66 -1.71
N GLU A 55 -10.05 -2.91 -2.82
CA GLU A 55 -10.32 -3.49 -4.16
C GLU A 55 -9.23 -4.49 -4.58
N PHE A 56 -7.98 -4.30 -4.15
CA PHE A 56 -6.89 -5.22 -4.43
C PHE A 56 -6.97 -6.52 -3.60
N ARG A 57 -7.52 -6.45 -2.39
CA ARG A 57 -7.71 -7.61 -1.52
C ARG A 57 -8.91 -8.47 -1.92
N GLU A 58 -9.92 -7.87 -2.54
CA GLU A 58 -11.13 -8.55 -3.00
C GLU A 58 -10.99 -9.21 -4.38
N GLN A 59 -9.81 -9.10 -5.02
CA GLN A 59 -9.45 -9.81 -6.25
C GLN A 59 -8.94 -11.22 -5.95
#